data_AF-X6LGH8-F1
#
_entry.id   AF-X6LGH8-F1
#
_cell.length_a   1.000
_cell.length_b   1.000
_cell.length_c   1.000
_cell.angle_alpha   90.00
_cell.angle_beta   90.00
_cell.angle_gamma   90.00
#
_symmetry.space_group_name_H-M   'P 1'
#
loop_
_entity.id
_entity.type
_entity.pdbx_description
1 polymer ?
#
loop_
_entity_poly.entity_id
_entity_poly.type
_entity_poly.pdbx_seq_one_letter_code
_entity_poly.pdbx_strand_id
1 'polypeptide(L)'
;KKKKKKKKKKKKGKSIEDIEQSASRVQALKTKWKDTKEKTQHRVRTRDDPNCIESSDRIACHVERDIHNVKAKSIELCRDFPIVFVEKKVDVVLWKVINSELQTSMPSPKMTGEEDMWKWKSKQRSKLLESIQYYTDLAHAIEQRLTERISQWTSCQSSQQALSICSHSSNASEGASLSVTNDTTATAQERHSAARQLQKQIDAYYLLQGLQFARIGDLQRYLERLTASESTPSWNAAMESYAKGLQCDPGIGQIYNNLGVIAYMSGDDFLAMHQYMRALSTPLHKFCAHENLLA
;
A
#
# COMPACT_ATOMS: atom_id res chain seq x y z
N LYS A 1 24.58 41.14 27.31
CA LYS A 1 25.13 40.02 26.48
C LYS A 1 25.58 38.74 27.26
N LYS A 2 25.40 38.59 28.58
CA LYS A 2 25.71 37.32 29.31
C LYS A 2 24.50 36.41 29.67
N LYS A 3 23.24 36.87 29.55
CA LYS A 3 22.04 36.04 29.81
C LYS A 3 21.54 35.21 28.60
N LYS A 4 21.95 35.51 27.35
CA LYS A 4 21.59 34.73 26.14
C LYS A 4 22.45 33.47 25.91
N LYS A 5 23.58 33.30 26.61
CA LYS A 5 24.43 32.09 26.51
C LYS A 5 24.04 30.94 27.46
N LYS A 6 23.19 31.18 28.48
CA LYS A 6 22.68 30.11 29.38
C LYS A 6 21.38 29.44 28.91
N LYS A 7 20.57 30.07 28.05
CA LYS A 7 19.36 29.44 27.46
C LYS A 7 19.64 28.55 26.23
N LYS A 8 20.84 28.61 25.65
CA LYS A 8 21.26 27.77 24.50
C LYS A 8 21.91 26.42 24.88
N LYS A 9 21.92 26.05 26.17
CA LYS A 9 22.49 24.78 26.68
C LYS A 9 21.47 23.83 27.32
N LYS A 10 20.15 24.09 27.21
CA LYS A 10 19.10 23.31 27.90
C LYS A 10 18.04 22.65 27.00
N LYS A 11 18.35 22.42 25.72
CA LYS A 11 17.53 21.59 24.80
C LYS A 11 18.45 20.67 23.99
N LYS A 12 19.17 19.78 24.67
CA LYS A 12 19.80 18.59 24.06
C LYS A 12 19.72 17.48 25.10
N GLY A 13 19.17 16.34 24.65
CA GLY A 13 18.93 15.14 25.45
C GLY A 13 17.47 15.02 25.88
N LYS A 14 16.69 14.23 25.14
CA LYS A 14 15.74 13.33 25.83
C LYS A 14 16.60 12.53 26.81
N SER A 15 16.21 12.41 28.08
CA SER A 15 17.05 11.69 29.03
C SER A 15 17.20 10.24 28.55
N ILE A 16 18.32 9.60 28.85
CA ILE A 16 18.51 8.18 28.55
C ILE A 16 17.36 7.35 29.15
N GLU A 17 16.81 7.80 30.29
CA GLU A 17 15.60 7.24 30.92
C GLU A 17 14.35 7.37 30.04
N ASP A 18 14.17 8.43 29.24
CA ASP A 18 13.03 8.57 28.30
C ASP A 18 13.14 7.59 27.12
N ILE A 19 14.38 7.31 26.68
CA ILE A 19 14.67 6.34 25.60
C ILE A 19 14.51 4.91 26.14
N GLU A 20 14.95 4.65 27.36
CA GLU A 20 14.78 3.36 28.04
C GLU A 20 13.31 3.10 28.43
N GLN A 21 12.54 4.11 28.81
CA GLN A 21 11.08 4.00 28.98
C GLN A 21 10.36 3.73 27.65
N SER A 22 10.81 4.33 26.55
CA SER A 22 10.25 4.09 25.22
C SER A 22 10.59 2.69 24.70
N ALA A 23 11.82 2.23 24.91
CA ALA A 23 12.26 0.87 24.60
C ALA A 23 11.53 -0.17 25.47
N SER A 24 11.35 0.10 26.77
CA SER A 24 10.60 -0.76 27.68
C SER A 24 9.11 -0.83 27.32
N ARG A 25 8.51 0.27 26.84
CA ARG A 25 7.14 0.28 26.28
C ARG A 25 7.03 -0.55 25.00
N VAL A 26 8.04 -0.51 24.12
CA VAL A 26 8.08 -1.33 22.90
C VAL A 26 8.29 -2.81 23.25
N GLN A 27 9.12 -3.13 24.25
CA GLN A 27 9.29 -4.49 24.76
C GLN A 27 7.99 -5.01 25.40
N ALA A 28 7.30 -4.17 26.18
CA ALA A 28 6.01 -4.49 26.81
C ALA A 28 4.88 -4.66 25.78
N LEU A 29 4.91 -3.93 24.67
CA LEU A 29 3.98 -4.14 23.56
C LEU A 29 4.29 -5.43 22.80
N LYS A 30 5.56 -5.82 22.64
CA LYS A 30 5.96 -7.10 22.05
C LYS A 30 5.55 -8.30 22.91
N THR A 31 5.66 -8.22 24.23
CA THR A 31 5.20 -9.29 25.14
C THR A 31 3.67 -9.36 25.19
N LYS A 32 2.99 -8.22 25.25
CA LYS A 32 1.51 -8.18 25.18
C LYS A 32 0.97 -8.73 23.86
N TRP A 33 1.72 -8.58 22.76
CA TRP A 33 1.39 -9.16 21.45
C TRP A 33 1.63 -10.69 21.42
N LYS A 34 2.68 -11.20 22.08
CA LYS A 34 2.90 -12.64 22.29
C LYS A 34 1.79 -13.28 23.13
N ASP A 35 1.41 -12.66 24.24
CA ASP A 35 0.34 -13.17 25.11
C ASP A 35 -1.03 -13.16 24.42
N THR A 36 -1.28 -12.17 23.56
CA THR A 36 -2.52 -12.09 22.77
C THR A 36 -2.54 -13.18 21.69
N LYS A 37 -1.38 -13.53 21.11
CA LYS A 37 -1.20 -14.61 20.13
C LYS A 37 -1.42 -16.00 20.76
N GLU A 38 -0.92 -16.24 21.98
CA GLU A 38 -1.16 -17.50 22.70
C GLU A 38 -2.62 -17.64 23.16
N LYS A 39 -3.25 -16.54 23.61
CA LYS A 39 -4.68 -16.53 23.98
C LYS A 39 -5.63 -16.69 22.79
N THR A 40 -5.25 -16.23 21.59
CA THR A 40 -6.03 -16.48 20.36
C THR A 40 -5.84 -17.90 19.84
N GLN A 41 -4.63 -18.48 19.96
CA GLN A 41 -4.40 -19.90 19.63
C GLN A 41 -5.21 -20.86 20.51
N HIS A 42 -5.45 -20.52 21.78
CA HIS A 42 -6.32 -21.33 22.65
C HIS A 42 -7.83 -21.15 22.40
N ARG A 43 -8.27 -20.05 21.77
CA ARG A 43 -9.70 -19.75 21.52
C ARG A 43 -10.22 -20.24 20.17
N VAL A 44 -9.34 -20.73 19.28
CA VAL A 44 -9.69 -21.20 17.92
C VAL A 44 -9.86 -22.73 17.85
N ARG A 45 -9.74 -23.45 18.98
CA ARG A 45 -10.25 -24.82 19.08
C ARG A 45 -11.74 -24.78 19.38
N THR A 46 -12.56 -24.47 18.39
CA THR A 46 -13.91 -25.01 18.17
C THR A 46 -14.57 -24.30 16.98
N ARG A 47 -15.02 -25.10 16.01
CA ARG A 47 -15.87 -24.79 14.85
C ARG A 47 -15.16 -24.48 13.52
N ASP A 48 -14.73 -25.58 12.89
CA ASP A 48 -15.11 -26.06 11.55
C ASP A 48 -15.03 -25.09 10.35
N ASP A 49 -13.81 -24.88 9.83
CA ASP A 49 -13.45 -25.14 8.42
C ASP A 49 -11.90 -25.10 8.26
N PRO A 50 -11.19 -26.23 8.00
CA PRO A 50 -9.73 -26.30 8.12
C PRO A 50 -8.90 -25.71 6.96
N ASN A 51 -9.47 -25.32 5.83
CA ASN A 51 -8.67 -25.06 4.61
C ASN A 51 -8.52 -23.60 4.15
N CYS A 52 -9.17 -22.63 4.82
CA CYS A 52 -9.16 -21.23 4.34
C CYS A 52 -8.26 -20.26 5.12
N ILE A 53 -7.76 -20.62 6.31
CA ILE A 53 -7.11 -19.66 7.22
C ILE A 53 -5.60 -19.91 7.41
N GLU A 54 -5.10 -21.11 7.15
CA GLU A 54 -3.69 -21.47 7.39
C GLU A 54 -2.67 -20.90 6.37
N SER A 55 -3.12 -20.39 5.22
CA SER A 55 -2.22 -19.92 4.16
C SER A 55 -1.70 -18.50 4.39
N SER A 56 -2.51 -17.60 4.95
CA SER A 56 -2.15 -16.17 5.10
C SER A 56 -1.07 -15.94 6.18
N ASP A 57 -1.12 -16.69 7.27
CA ASP A 57 -0.17 -16.57 8.38
C ASP A 57 1.18 -17.24 8.08
N ARG A 58 1.20 -18.29 7.23
CA ARG A 58 2.46 -18.87 6.73
C ARG A 58 3.18 -17.95 5.74
N ILE A 59 2.43 -17.25 4.87
CA ILE A 59 3.03 -16.28 3.94
C ILE A 59 3.71 -15.16 4.75
N ALA A 60 3.06 -14.62 5.78
CA ALA A 60 3.62 -13.59 6.65
C ALA A 60 4.91 -14.03 7.40
N CYS A 61 5.04 -15.32 7.75
CA CYS A 61 6.24 -15.87 8.40
C CYS A 61 7.32 -16.41 7.44
N HIS A 62 6.98 -16.73 6.18
CA HIS A 62 7.95 -17.17 5.15
C HIS A 62 8.56 -16.00 4.35
N VAL A 63 8.09 -14.76 4.57
CA VAL A 63 8.61 -13.54 3.91
C VAL A 63 10.14 -13.38 4.03
N GLU A 64 10.79 -13.98 5.02
CA GLU A 64 12.20 -13.70 5.34
C GLU A 64 13.24 -14.62 4.66
N ARG A 65 12.88 -15.71 3.95
CA ARG A 65 13.88 -16.69 3.44
C ARG A 65 13.99 -16.87 1.92
N ASP A 66 13.04 -16.40 1.12
CA ASP A 66 13.09 -16.52 -0.35
C ASP A 66 12.33 -15.37 -1.03
N ILE A 67 13.01 -14.24 -1.27
CA ILE A 67 12.39 -12.99 -1.75
C ILE A 67 11.69 -13.17 -3.10
N HIS A 68 12.23 -13.99 -4.01
CA HIS A 68 11.61 -14.20 -5.34
C HIS A 68 10.30 -14.98 -5.23
N ASN A 69 10.29 -16.03 -4.41
CA ASN A 69 9.09 -16.83 -4.14
C ASN A 69 8.02 -16.02 -3.39
N VAL A 70 8.45 -15.13 -2.49
CA VAL A 70 7.57 -14.18 -1.80
C VAL A 70 6.96 -13.17 -2.76
N LYS A 71 7.76 -12.58 -3.67
CA LYS A 71 7.29 -11.67 -4.71
C LYS A 71 6.25 -12.34 -5.61
N ALA A 72 6.54 -13.53 -6.14
CA ALA A 72 5.60 -14.27 -6.99
C ALA A 72 4.27 -14.59 -6.28
N LYS A 73 4.33 -15.17 -5.07
CA LYS A 73 3.13 -15.48 -4.27
C LYS A 73 2.33 -14.24 -3.89
N SER A 74 3.00 -13.12 -3.68
CA SER A 74 2.31 -11.88 -3.33
C SER A 74 1.49 -11.31 -4.48
N ILE A 75 1.89 -11.55 -5.74
CA ILE A 75 1.10 -11.18 -6.92
C ILE A 75 -0.20 -12.00 -6.92
N GLU A 76 -0.13 -13.31 -6.73
CA GLU A 76 -1.30 -14.18 -6.63
C GLU A 76 -2.23 -13.78 -5.48
N LEU A 77 -1.65 -13.53 -4.29
CA LEU A 77 -2.43 -13.12 -3.12
C LEU A 77 -3.13 -11.77 -3.33
N CYS A 78 -2.44 -10.80 -3.93
CA CYS A 78 -3.01 -9.49 -4.23
C CYS A 78 -4.13 -9.59 -5.27
N ARG A 79 -3.94 -10.46 -6.27
CA ARG A 79 -4.87 -10.71 -7.37
C ARG A 79 -6.14 -11.43 -6.91
N ASP A 80 -6.03 -12.41 -6.02
CA ASP A 80 -7.16 -13.29 -5.69
C ASP A 80 -7.82 -12.90 -4.35
N PHE A 81 -7.09 -12.22 -3.45
CA PHE A 81 -7.54 -11.86 -2.11
C PHE A 81 -7.22 -10.40 -1.73
N PRO A 82 -7.72 -9.39 -2.48
CA PRO A 82 -7.35 -7.98 -2.29
C PRO A 82 -7.72 -7.44 -0.91
N ILE A 83 -8.88 -7.83 -0.37
CA ILE A 83 -9.34 -7.38 0.96
C ILE A 83 -8.37 -7.87 2.03
N VAL A 84 -8.00 -9.15 2.00
CA VAL A 84 -7.05 -9.73 2.97
C VAL A 84 -5.68 -9.07 2.82
N PHE A 85 -5.25 -8.79 1.59
CA PHE A 85 -3.98 -8.11 1.31
C PHE A 85 -3.92 -6.72 1.96
N VAL A 86 -5.01 -5.95 1.87
CA VAL A 86 -5.15 -4.64 2.53
C VAL A 86 -5.20 -4.78 4.05
N GLU A 87 -6.07 -5.64 4.59
CA GLU A 87 -6.28 -5.81 6.03
C GLU A 87 -5.01 -6.26 6.76
N LYS A 88 -4.27 -7.19 6.14
CA LYS A 88 -3.00 -7.71 6.66
C LYS A 88 -1.82 -6.80 6.35
N LYS A 89 -2.04 -5.69 5.64
CA LYS A 89 -1.02 -4.69 5.26
C LYS A 89 0.18 -5.32 4.54
N VAL A 90 -0.09 -6.27 3.65
CA VAL A 90 0.96 -7.02 2.93
C VAL A 90 1.82 -6.09 2.09
N ASP A 91 1.22 -5.07 1.45
CA ASP A 91 1.94 -4.00 0.73
C ASP A 91 3.06 -3.37 1.57
N VAL A 92 2.75 -3.01 2.81
CA VAL A 92 3.69 -2.34 3.73
C VAL A 92 4.85 -3.27 4.08
N VAL A 93 4.58 -4.56 4.25
CA VAL A 93 5.61 -5.56 4.53
C VAL A 93 6.52 -5.74 3.32
N LEU A 94 5.94 -5.90 2.12
CA LEU A 94 6.70 -6.02 0.87
C LEU A 94 7.59 -4.81 0.63
N TRP A 95 7.04 -3.61 0.82
CA TRP A 95 7.81 -2.37 0.70
C TRP A 95 8.98 -2.32 1.68
N LYS A 96 8.79 -2.75 2.93
CA LYS A 96 9.88 -2.82 3.91
C LYS A 96 10.98 -3.79 3.49
N VAL A 97 10.62 -4.96 2.97
CA VAL A 97 11.60 -5.95 2.48
C VAL A 97 12.42 -5.36 1.33
N ILE A 98 11.75 -4.82 0.32
CA ILE A 98 12.41 -4.21 -0.84
C ILE A 98 13.27 -3.01 -0.41
N ASN A 99 12.74 -2.12 0.42
CA ASN A 99 13.48 -0.96 0.91
C ASN A 99 14.68 -1.36 1.77
N SER A 100 14.57 -2.41 2.59
CA SER A 100 15.70 -2.96 3.35
C SER A 100 16.77 -3.53 2.41
N GLU A 101 16.37 -4.20 1.33
CA GLU A 101 17.29 -4.71 0.32
C GLU A 101 18.08 -3.58 -0.38
N LEU A 102 17.40 -2.47 -0.68
CA LEU A 102 18.04 -1.27 -1.23
C LEU A 102 19.01 -0.65 -0.21
N GLN A 103 18.60 -0.51 1.06
CA GLN A 103 19.42 0.10 2.11
C GLN A 103 20.66 -0.72 2.50
N THR A 104 20.52 -2.04 2.63
CA THR A 104 21.65 -2.94 2.94
C THR A 104 22.73 -2.90 1.86
N SER A 105 22.33 -2.51 0.65
CA SER A 105 23.22 -2.40 -0.47
C SER A 105 23.87 -1.02 -0.61
N MET A 106 23.73 -0.09 0.35
CA MET A 106 24.37 1.24 0.36
C MET A 106 25.91 1.18 0.39
N PRO A 107 26.63 2.18 -0.16
CA PRO A 107 28.07 2.12 -0.28
C PRO A 107 28.70 2.33 1.10
N SER A 108 29.78 1.59 1.39
CA SER A 108 30.47 1.75 2.68
C SER A 108 31.11 3.15 2.75
N PRO A 109 31.23 3.75 3.95
CA PRO A 109 31.92 5.04 4.12
C PRO A 109 33.39 5.04 3.66
N LYS A 110 33.98 3.86 3.43
CA LYS A 110 35.37 3.66 3.00
C LYS A 110 35.51 3.50 1.48
N MET A 111 34.42 3.55 0.72
CA MET A 111 34.42 3.33 -0.72
C MET A 111 34.83 4.62 -1.44
N THR A 112 36.11 4.73 -1.80
CA THR A 112 36.71 5.94 -2.38
C THR A 112 37.13 5.78 -3.84
N GLY A 113 37.18 4.56 -4.37
CA GLY A 113 37.55 4.30 -5.77
C GLY A 113 36.40 4.58 -6.75
N GLU A 114 36.69 5.28 -7.85
CA GLU A 114 35.72 5.57 -8.92
C GLU A 114 35.11 4.28 -9.51
N GLU A 115 35.94 3.25 -9.70
CA GLU A 115 35.50 1.96 -10.25
C GLU A 115 34.54 1.22 -9.29
N ASP A 116 34.84 1.22 -7.98
CA ASP A 116 33.97 0.61 -6.98
C ASP A 116 32.65 1.36 -6.85
N MET A 117 32.70 2.70 -6.92
CA MET A 117 31.51 3.56 -6.95
C MET A 117 30.64 3.26 -8.18
N TRP A 118 31.25 3.10 -9.35
CA TRP A 118 30.53 2.73 -10.57
C TRP A 118 29.89 1.35 -10.46
N LYS A 119 30.64 0.33 -10.00
CA LYS A 119 30.12 -1.04 -9.79
C LYS A 119 28.92 -1.03 -8.83
N TRP A 120 29.03 -0.27 -7.76
CA TRP A 120 27.96 -0.08 -6.80
C TRP A 120 26.72 0.59 -7.42
N LYS A 121 26.89 1.73 -8.10
CA LYS A 121 25.80 2.45 -8.78
C LYS A 121 25.11 1.56 -9.81
N SER A 122 25.88 0.79 -10.58
CA SER A 122 25.36 -0.17 -11.57
C SER A 122 24.49 -1.24 -10.90
N LYS A 123 24.98 -1.84 -9.80
CA LYS A 123 24.23 -2.84 -9.03
C LYS A 123 22.95 -2.25 -8.40
N GLN A 124 23.03 -1.04 -7.84
CA GLN A 124 21.86 -0.35 -7.31
C GLN A 124 20.81 -0.08 -8.37
N ARG A 125 21.26 0.39 -9.54
CA ARG A 125 20.39 0.65 -10.69
C ARG A 125 19.64 -0.61 -11.10
N SER A 126 20.32 -1.76 -11.19
CA SER A 126 19.67 -3.04 -11.51
C SER A 126 18.55 -3.38 -10.51
N LYS A 127 18.84 -3.30 -9.21
CA LYS A 127 17.86 -3.60 -8.16
C LYS A 127 16.65 -2.66 -8.17
N LEU A 128 16.88 -1.37 -8.44
CA LEU A 128 15.80 -0.40 -8.57
C LEU A 128 14.90 -0.73 -9.77
N LEU A 129 15.49 -1.04 -10.93
CA LEU A 129 14.74 -1.42 -12.13
C LEU A 129 13.95 -2.72 -11.92
N GLU A 130 14.56 -3.75 -11.31
CA GLU A 130 13.87 -5.00 -10.96
C GLU A 130 12.70 -4.76 -9.99
N SER A 131 12.86 -3.85 -9.03
CA SER A 131 11.81 -3.49 -8.09
C SER A 131 10.68 -2.70 -8.77
N ILE A 132 11.01 -1.80 -9.69
CA ILE A 132 10.03 -1.06 -10.50
C ILE A 132 9.23 -2.03 -11.36
N GLN A 133 9.90 -2.98 -12.03
CA GLN A 133 9.25 -4.00 -12.84
C GLN A 133 8.29 -4.83 -12.00
N TYR A 134 8.75 -5.32 -10.84
CA TYR A 134 7.92 -6.10 -9.92
C TYR A 134 6.63 -5.36 -9.52
N TYR A 135 6.71 -4.09 -9.14
CA TYR A 135 5.53 -3.32 -8.77
C TYR A 135 4.63 -2.99 -9.98
N THR A 136 5.21 -2.87 -11.17
CA THR A 136 4.47 -2.71 -12.42
C THR A 136 3.68 -3.97 -12.76
N ASP A 137 4.29 -5.15 -12.63
CA ASP A 137 3.61 -6.44 -12.84
C ASP A 137 2.47 -6.63 -11.85
N LEU A 138 2.69 -6.25 -10.58
CA LEU A 138 1.68 -6.29 -9.54
C LEU A 138 0.51 -5.33 -9.85
N ALA A 139 0.79 -4.12 -10.31
CA ALA A 139 -0.23 -3.16 -10.72
C ALA A 139 -1.05 -3.66 -11.92
N HIS A 140 -0.40 -4.30 -12.89
CA HIS A 140 -1.08 -4.87 -14.05
C HIS A 140 -1.98 -6.07 -13.67
N ALA A 141 -1.51 -6.95 -12.78
CA ALA A 141 -2.32 -8.05 -12.27
C ALA A 141 -3.58 -7.56 -11.52
N ILE A 142 -3.46 -6.45 -10.78
CA ILE A 142 -4.61 -5.78 -10.15
C ILE A 142 -5.57 -5.23 -11.20
N GLU A 143 -5.06 -4.53 -12.21
CA GLU A 143 -5.87 -3.90 -13.27
C GLU A 143 -6.71 -4.91 -14.06
N GLN A 144 -6.13 -6.05 -14.41
CA GLN A 144 -6.85 -7.14 -15.09
C GLN A 144 -8.04 -7.62 -14.26
N ARG A 145 -7.82 -7.90 -12.95
CA ARG A 145 -8.89 -8.34 -12.05
C ARG A 145 -9.93 -7.26 -11.77
N LEU A 146 -9.48 -6.02 -11.61
CA LEU A 146 -10.37 -4.89 -11.40
C LEU A 146 -11.36 -4.75 -12.57
N THR A 147 -10.86 -4.87 -13.80
CA THR A 147 -11.69 -4.82 -15.01
C THR A 147 -12.74 -5.94 -15.04
N GLU A 148 -12.36 -7.16 -14.67
CA GLU A 148 -13.29 -8.29 -14.54
C GLU A 148 -14.37 -8.01 -13.49
N ARG A 149 -13.99 -7.50 -12.31
CA ARG A 149 -14.94 -7.23 -11.20
C ARG A 149 -15.88 -6.07 -11.52
N ILE A 150 -15.40 -5.00 -12.16
CA ILE A 150 -16.25 -3.90 -12.62
C ILE A 150 -17.27 -4.40 -13.65
N SER A 151 -16.84 -5.24 -14.59
CA SER A 151 -17.74 -5.82 -15.59
C SER A 151 -18.85 -6.67 -14.94
N GLN A 152 -18.48 -7.49 -13.95
CA GLN A 152 -19.44 -8.27 -13.15
C GLN A 152 -20.42 -7.36 -12.38
N TRP A 153 -19.92 -6.28 -11.79
CA TRP A 153 -20.73 -5.33 -11.03
C TRP A 153 -21.75 -4.61 -11.91
N THR A 154 -21.33 -4.11 -13.08
CA THR A 154 -22.20 -3.43 -14.05
C THR A 154 -23.29 -4.35 -14.61
N SER A 155 -22.95 -5.62 -14.86
CA SER A 155 -23.93 -6.64 -15.26
C SER A 155 -25.00 -6.85 -14.17
N CYS A 156 -24.57 -7.01 -12.92
CA CYS A 156 -25.48 -7.19 -11.79
C CYS A 156 -26.43 -5.99 -11.57
N GLN A 157 -25.92 -4.76 -11.71
CA GLN A 157 -26.72 -3.53 -11.59
C GLN A 157 -27.80 -3.45 -12.68
N SER A 158 -27.43 -3.72 -13.93
CA SER A 158 -28.36 -3.70 -15.06
C SER A 158 -29.49 -4.73 -14.89
N SER A 159 -29.17 -5.94 -14.41
CA SER A 159 -30.18 -6.97 -14.11
C SER A 159 -31.13 -6.56 -12.98
N GLN A 160 -30.63 -5.89 -11.93
CA GLN A 160 -31.46 -5.40 -10.82
C GLN A 160 -32.42 -4.29 -11.27
N GLN A 161 -31.96 -3.38 -12.13
CA GLN A 161 -32.80 -2.33 -12.70
C GLN A 161 -33.90 -2.90 -13.61
N ALA A 162 -33.57 -3.88 -14.46
CA ALA A 162 -34.55 -4.53 -15.34
C ALA A 162 -35.66 -5.26 -14.55
N LEU A 163 -35.30 -5.99 -13.49
CA LEU A 163 -36.26 -6.68 -12.61
C LEU A 163 -37.17 -5.68 -11.85
N SER A 164 -36.63 -4.55 -11.42
CA SER A 164 -37.41 -3.48 -10.78
C SER A 164 -38.41 -2.85 -11.73
N ILE A 165 -38.08 -2.70 -13.02
CA ILE A 165 -39.03 -2.15 -14.02
C ILE A 165 -40.15 -3.15 -14.28
N CYS A 166 -39.82 -4.45 -14.43
CA CYS A 166 -40.83 -5.48 -14.66
C CYS A 166 -41.82 -5.63 -13.51
N SER A 167 -41.36 -5.52 -12.25
CA SER A 167 -42.24 -5.59 -11.06
C SER A 167 -43.16 -4.39 -10.89
N HIS A 168 -42.82 -3.23 -11.47
CA HIS A 168 -43.71 -2.06 -11.49
C HIS A 168 -44.68 -2.08 -12.68
N SER A 169 -44.38 -2.83 -13.75
CA SER A 169 -45.25 -2.98 -14.93
C SER A 169 -46.28 -4.11 -14.83
N SER A 170 -46.13 -5.03 -13.87
CA SER A 170 -46.95 -6.25 -13.73
C SER A 170 -48.24 -6.08 -12.92
N ASN A 171 -48.83 -4.87 -12.92
CA ASN A 171 -50.24 -4.66 -12.59
C ASN A 171 -51.17 -4.72 -13.82
N ALA A 172 -50.66 -5.16 -14.98
CA ALA A 172 -51.47 -5.38 -16.17
C ALA A 172 -51.14 -6.74 -16.83
N SER A 173 -52.17 -7.58 -16.93
CA SER A 173 -52.31 -8.84 -17.66
C SER A 173 -51.68 -10.11 -17.07
N GLU A 174 -52.56 -10.94 -16.49
CA GLU A 174 -52.39 -12.38 -16.38
C GLU A 174 -52.36 -13.01 -17.79
N GLY A 175 -51.38 -13.88 -18.06
CA GLY A 175 -51.43 -14.78 -19.21
C GLY A 175 -50.17 -14.84 -20.07
N ALA A 176 -49.05 -15.32 -19.53
CA ALA A 176 -48.01 -15.94 -20.35
C ALA A 176 -47.17 -16.90 -19.50
N SER A 177 -47.44 -18.20 -19.66
CA SER A 177 -46.58 -19.29 -19.20
C SER A 177 -45.29 -19.28 -20.02
N LEU A 178 -44.23 -18.65 -19.49
CA LEU A 178 -42.86 -18.89 -19.94
C LEU A 178 -42.17 -19.79 -18.92
N SER A 179 -41.59 -20.89 -19.41
CA SER A 179 -40.73 -21.78 -18.65
C SER A 179 -39.46 -21.03 -18.22
N VAL A 180 -39.50 -20.43 -17.03
CA VAL A 180 -38.33 -19.88 -16.36
C VAL A 180 -37.47 -21.05 -15.89
N THR A 181 -36.29 -21.19 -16.48
CA THR A 181 -35.27 -22.14 -16.03
C THR A 181 -34.87 -21.81 -14.58
N ASN A 182 -34.73 -22.84 -13.76
CA ASN A 182 -34.61 -22.82 -12.29
C ASN A 182 -33.31 -22.21 -11.71
N ASP A 183 -32.70 -21.19 -12.32
CA ASP A 183 -31.40 -20.65 -11.88
C ASP A 183 -31.46 -19.40 -10.98
N THR A 184 -32.65 -19.02 -10.48
CA THR A 184 -32.83 -17.80 -9.67
C THR A 184 -33.42 -18.06 -8.28
N THR A 185 -32.80 -18.93 -7.49
CA THR A 185 -33.18 -19.15 -6.08
C THR A 185 -32.47 -18.21 -5.09
N ALA A 186 -31.58 -17.33 -5.54
CA ALA A 186 -30.95 -16.37 -4.64
C ALA A 186 -31.96 -15.31 -4.16
N THR A 187 -32.10 -15.16 -2.83
CA THR A 187 -33.02 -14.17 -2.24
C THR A 187 -32.57 -12.74 -2.57
N ALA A 188 -33.48 -11.76 -2.56
CA ALA A 188 -33.11 -10.34 -2.77
C ALA A 188 -32.03 -9.88 -1.77
N GLN A 189 -32.08 -10.40 -0.54
CA GLN A 189 -31.10 -10.18 0.52
C GLN A 189 -29.70 -10.69 0.13
N GLU A 190 -29.60 -11.90 -0.44
CA GLU A 190 -28.35 -12.50 -0.91
C GLU A 190 -27.73 -11.75 -2.09
N ARG A 191 -28.58 -11.28 -3.02
CA ARG A 191 -28.10 -10.44 -4.14
C ARG A 191 -27.51 -9.12 -3.64
N HIS A 192 -28.16 -8.50 -2.66
CA HIS A 192 -27.66 -7.27 -2.07
C HIS A 192 -26.38 -7.49 -1.24
N SER A 193 -26.25 -8.60 -0.51
CA SER A 193 -25.03 -8.90 0.24
C SER A 193 -23.85 -9.20 -0.70
N ALA A 194 -24.09 -9.94 -1.80
CA ALA A 194 -23.09 -10.21 -2.82
C ALA A 194 -22.62 -8.93 -3.53
N ALA A 195 -23.54 -8.03 -3.90
CA ALA A 195 -23.19 -6.75 -4.52
C ALA A 195 -22.34 -5.87 -3.58
N ARG A 196 -22.66 -5.84 -2.28
CA ARG A 196 -21.85 -5.13 -1.27
C ARG A 196 -20.44 -5.73 -1.16
N GLN A 197 -20.32 -7.05 -1.20
CA GLN A 197 -19.02 -7.71 -1.13
C GLN A 197 -18.17 -7.44 -2.38
N LEU A 198 -18.79 -7.44 -3.56
CA LEU A 198 -18.12 -7.10 -4.81
C LEU A 198 -17.62 -5.65 -4.82
N GLN A 199 -18.45 -4.70 -4.33
CA GLN A 199 -18.02 -3.31 -4.19
C GLN A 199 -16.80 -3.18 -3.29
N LYS A 200 -16.78 -3.85 -2.13
CA LYS A 200 -15.60 -3.86 -1.24
C LYS A 200 -14.34 -4.39 -1.91
N GLN A 201 -14.47 -5.40 -2.78
CA GLN A 201 -13.33 -5.91 -3.54
C GLN A 201 -12.81 -4.87 -4.53
N ILE A 202 -13.71 -4.20 -5.27
CA ILE A 202 -13.38 -3.12 -6.20
C ILE A 202 -12.66 -1.99 -5.48
N ASP A 203 -13.19 -1.54 -4.34
CA ASP A 203 -12.57 -0.48 -3.52
C ASP A 203 -11.17 -0.90 -3.05
N ALA A 204 -11.00 -2.16 -2.63
CA ALA A 204 -9.70 -2.69 -2.24
C ALA A 204 -8.70 -2.72 -3.41
N TYR A 205 -9.13 -3.09 -4.62
CA TYR A 205 -8.26 -3.06 -5.80
C TYR A 205 -7.82 -1.65 -6.16
N TYR A 206 -8.72 -0.66 -6.14
CA TYR A 206 -8.34 0.75 -6.39
C TYR A 206 -7.29 1.24 -5.39
N LEU A 207 -7.49 0.97 -4.09
CA LEU A 207 -6.50 1.31 -3.07
C LEU A 207 -5.15 0.62 -3.33
N LEU A 208 -5.15 -0.68 -3.62
CA LEU A 208 -3.92 -1.43 -3.88
C LEU A 208 -3.19 -0.93 -5.12
N GLN A 209 -3.91 -0.66 -6.20
CA GLN A 209 -3.36 -0.10 -7.43
C GLN A 209 -2.71 1.27 -7.17
N GLY A 210 -3.39 2.13 -6.40
CA GLY A 210 -2.86 3.42 -5.99
C GLY A 210 -1.60 3.31 -5.16
N LEU A 211 -1.54 2.35 -4.22
CA LEU A 211 -0.34 2.06 -3.42
C LEU A 211 0.82 1.58 -4.30
N GLN A 212 0.57 0.73 -5.30
CA GLN A 212 1.63 0.24 -6.20
C GLN A 212 2.23 1.38 -7.01
N PHE A 213 1.40 2.26 -7.56
CA PHE A 213 1.87 3.47 -8.23
C PHE A 213 2.67 4.40 -7.30
N ALA A 214 2.29 4.51 -6.03
CA ALA A 214 3.09 5.23 -5.04
C ALA A 214 4.48 4.58 -4.84
N ARG A 215 4.57 3.24 -4.80
CA ARG A 215 5.86 2.51 -4.69
C ARG A 215 6.72 2.70 -5.94
N ILE A 216 6.11 2.62 -7.12
CA ILE A 216 6.80 2.87 -8.40
C ILE A 216 7.37 4.29 -8.43
N GLY A 217 6.57 5.29 -8.04
CA GLY A 217 7.04 6.68 -7.97
C GLY A 217 8.18 6.89 -6.97
N ASP A 218 8.17 6.19 -5.84
CA ASP A 218 9.26 6.23 -4.87
C ASP A 218 10.56 5.66 -5.44
N LEU A 219 10.47 4.50 -6.12
CA LEU A 219 11.62 3.85 -6.74
C LEU A 219 12.17 4.66 -7.91
N GLN A 220 11.30 5.27 -8.73
CA GLN A 220 11.70 6.18 -9.80
C GLN A 220 12.44 7.39 -9.23
N ARG A 221 11.97 7.98 -8.12
CA ARG A 221 12.71 9.06 -7.44
C ARG A 221 14.10 8.60 -6.98
N TYR A 222 14.22 7.39 -6.42
CA TYR A 222 15.53 6.84 -6.03
C TYR A 222 16.44 6.60 -7.23
N LEU A 223 15.89 6.11 -8.33
CA LEU A 223 16.60 5.87 -9.58
C LEU A 223 17.14 7.17 -10.17
N GLU A 224 16.30 8.20 -10.28
CA GLU A 224 16.71 9.51 -10.83
C GLU A 224 17.80 10.16 -10.00
N ARG A 225 17.70 10.07 -8.66
CA ARG A 225 18.75 10.57 -7.77
C ARG A 225 20.07 9.80 -7.94
N LEU A 226 20.01 8.51 -8.23
CA LEU A 226 21.19 7.67 -8.45
C LEU A 226 21.89 7.99 -9.77
N THR A 227 21.12 8.30 -10.82
CA THR A 227 21.62 8.51 -12.19
C THR A 227 21.93 9.96 -12.52
N ALA A 228 21.47 10.93 -11.71
CA ALA A 228 21.80 12.34 -11.88
C ALA A 228 23.32 12.54 -11.79
N SER A 229 23.97 12.75 -12.94
CA SER A 229 25.43 12.90 -13.01
C SER A 229 25.86 14.33 -12.71
N GLU A 230 25.17 15.35 -13.25
CA GLU A 230 25.54 16.78 -13.08
C GLU A 230 24.36 17.77 -13.22
N SER A 231 23.17 17.32 -13.65
CA SER A 231 21.97 18.15 -13.78
C SER A 231 20.99 17.94 -12.62
N THR A 232 20.08 18.89 -12.41
CA THR A 232 18.94 18.71 -11.50
C THR A 232 18.15 17.47 -11.93
N PRO A 233 17.85 16.52 -11.02
CA PRO A 233 17.12 15.31 -11.40
C PRO A 233 15.76 15.63 -12.01
N SER A 234 15.37 14.89 -13.05
CA SER A 234 14.03 15.01 -13.66
C SER A 234 13.05 14.11 -12.93
N TRP A 235 12.06 14.69 -12.26
CA TRP A 235 11.11 13.92 -11.46
C TRP A 235 9.88 13.44 -12.26
N ASN A 236 9.88 13.60 -13.59
CA ASN A 236 8.70 13.39 -14.44
C ASN A 236 8.10 12.00 -14.30
N ALA A 237 8.92 10.94 -14.37
CA ALA A 237 8.44 9.57 -14.24
C ALA A 237 7.77 9.34 -12.87
N ALA A 238 8.42 9.81 -11.79
CA ALA A 238 7.87 9.71 -10.44
C ALA A 238 6.55 10.47 -10.29
N MET A 239 6.47 11.70 -10.83
CA MET A 239 5.24 12.50 -10.81
C MET A 239 4.10 11.87 -11.60
N GLU A 240 4.39 11.24 -12.75
CA GLU A 240 3.38 10.52 -13.54
C GLU A 240 2.82 9.33 -12.74
N SER A 241 3.70 8.54 -12.11
CA SER A 241 3.27 7.43 -11.25
C SER A 241 2.44 7.94 -10.08
N TYR A 242 2.85 9.01 -9.41
CA TYR A 242 2.05 9.63 -8.35
C TYR A 242 0.70 10.13 -8.83
N ALA A 243 0.63 10.72 -10.03
CA ALA A 243 -0.63 11.15 -10.61
C ALA A 243 -1.58 9.96 -10.84
N LYS A 244 -1.09 8.85 -11.41
CA LYS A 244 -1.87 7.61 -11.55
C LYS A 244 -2.34 7.08 -10.20
N GLY A 245 -1.47 7.09 -9.18
CA GLY A 245 -1.82 6.65 -7.84
C GLY A 245 -2.95 7.46 -7.20
N LEU A 246 -2.95 8.79 -7.38
CA LEU A 246 -4.00 9.68 -6.90
C LEU A 246 -5.30 9.60 -7.70
N GLN A 247 -5.25 9.17 -8.97
CA GLN A 247 -6.44 8.86 -9.76
C GLN A 247 -7.15 7.61 -9.22
N CYS A 248 -6.39 6.62 -8.75
CA CYS A 248 -6.95 5.43 -8.11
C CYS A 248 -7.53 5.74 -6.73
N ASP A 249 -6.75 6.41 -5.86
CA ASP A 249 -7.21 6.80 -4.53
C ASP A 249 -6.54 8.12 -4.07
N PRO A 250 -7.30 9.23 -3.93
CA PRO A 250 -6.76 10.50 -3.45
C PRO A 250 -6.44 10.50 -1.94
N GLY A 251 -6.84 9.46 -1.20
CA GLY A 251 -6.61 9.29 0.23
C GLY A 251 -5.19 8.82 0.60
N ILE A 252 -4.33 8.55 -0.39
CA ILE A 252 -2.96 8.05 -0.16
C ILE A 252 -2.01 9.21 0.19
N GLY A 253 -1.96 9.58 1.48
CA GLY A 253 -1.14 10.68 1.99
C GLY A 253 0.35 10.58 1.70
N GLN A 254 0.87 9.36 1.56
CA GLN A 254 2.27 9.13 1.18
C GLN A 254 2.62 9.79 -0.15
N ILE A 255 1.71 9.80 -1.13
CA ILE A 255 1.96 10.44 -2.43
C ILE A 255 2.16 11.94 -2.26
N TYR A 256 1.27 12.60 -1.51
CA TYR A 256 1.41 14.04 -1.24
C TYR A 256 2.70 14.36 -0.48
N ASN A 257 3.08 13.53 0.48
CA ASN A 257 4.37 13.68 1.16
C ASN A 257 5.53 13.64 0.15
N ASN A 258 5.51 12.68 -0.76
CA ASN A 258 6.59 12.52 -1.75
C ASN A 258 6.62 13.61 -2.82
N LEU A 259 5.45 14.13 -3.21
CA LEU A 259 5.35 15.33 -4.06
C LEU A 259 5.91 16.56 -3.33
N GLY A 260 5.70 16.66 -2.02
CA GLY A 260 6.32 17.69 -1.18
C GLY A 260 7.84 17.58 -1.14
N VAL A 261 8.37 16.37 -1.02
CA VAL A 261 9.83 16.12 -1.11
C VAL A 261 10.38 16.55 -2.47
N ILE A 262 9.69 16.23 -3.56
CA ILE A 262 10.08 16.66 -4.91
C ILE A 262 10.08 18.19 -5.02
N ALA A 263 9.01 18.85 -4.56
CA ALA A 263 8.93 20.32 -4.59
C ALA A 263 10.06 20.98 -3.79
N TYR A 264 10.35 20.46 -2.59
CA TYR A 264 11.45 20.92 -1.76
C TYR A 264 12.81 20.73 -2.45
N MET A 265 13.05 19.57 -3.07
CA MET A 265 14.29 19.32 -3.83
C MET A 265 14.43 20.23 -5.06
N SER A 266 13.32 20.71 -5.62
CA SER A 266 13.28 21.68 -6.72
C SER A 266 13.37 23.15 -6.24
N GLY A 267 13.42 23.39 -4.93
CA GLY A 267 13.50 24.74 -4.34
C GLY A 267 12.17 25.47 -4.20
N ASP A 268 11.03 24.79 -4.38
CA ASP A 268 9.70 25.36 -4.16
C ASP A 268 9.16 24.98 -2.77
N ASP A 269 9.59 25.73 -1.76
CA ASP A 269 9.22 25.50 -0.36
C ASP A 269 7.73 25.70 -0.10
N PHE A 270 7.08 26.61 -0.83
CA PHE A 270 5.65 26.88 -0.65
C PHE A 270 4.81 25.69 -1.14
N LEU A 271 5.14 25.18 -2.34
CA LEU A 271 4.51 23.97 -2.85
C LEU A 271 4.81 22.76 -1.95
N ALA A 272 6.04 22.64 -1.45
CA ALA A 272 6.40 21.57 -0.51
C ALA A 272 5.52 21.58 0.74
N MET A 273 5.41 22.75 1.39
CA MET A 273 4.56 22.94 2.56
C MET A 273 3.10 22.60 2.27
N HIS A 274 2.55 23.08 1.15
CA HIS A 274 1.19 22.78 0.74
C HIS A 274 0.95 21.27 0.59
N GLN A 275 1.88 20.55 -0.04
CA GLN A 275 1.76 19.11 -0.24
C GLN A 275 1.91 18.32 1.06
N TYR A 276 2.81 18.74 1.97
CA TYR A 276 2.88 18.14 3.31
C TYR A 276 1.60 18.35 4.13
N MET A 277 0.99 19.53 4.04
CA MET A 277 -0.31 19.79 4.69
C MET A 277 -1.40 18.88 4.12
N ARG A 278 -1.47 18.71 2.79
CA ARG A 278 -2.41 17.77 2.16
C ARG A 278 -2.20 16.34 2.64
N ALA A 279 -0.95 15.88 2.76
CA ALA A 279 -0.63 14.55 3.29
C ALA A 279 -1.13 14.34 4.73
N LEU A 280 -1.16 15.39 5.56
CA LEU A 280 -1.69 15.32 6.93
C LEU A 280 -3.23 15.27 6.97
N SER A 281 -3.88 15.84 5.96
CA SER A 281 -5.34 15.87 5.81
C SER A 281 -5.94 14.56 5.27
N THR A 282 -5.15 13.68 4.64
CA THR A 282 -5.64 12.40 4.09
C THR A 282 -5.78 11.30 5.14
N PRO A 283 -6.72 10.35 5.02
CA PRO A 283 -6.92 9.29 6.02
C PRO A 283 -5.74 8.33 6.18
N LEU A 284 -4.93 8.11 5.14
CA LEU A 284 -3.88 7.09 5.11
C LEU A 284 -2.46 7.69 5.15
N HIS A 285 -1.50 7.00 5.80
CA HIS A 285 -0.05 7.25 5.74
C HIS A 285 0.46 8.68 6.06
N LYS A 286 -0.08 9.32 7.11
CA LYS A 286 0.28 10.69 7.55
C LYS A 286 1.69 10.88 8.14
N PHE A 287 2.31 9.81 8.65
CA PHE A 287 3.39 9.92 9.65
C PHE A 287 4.64 10.66 9.17
N CYS A 288 5.07 10.48 7.91
CA CYS A 288 6.29 11.12 7.41
C CYS A 288 6.13 12.62 7.12
N ALA A 289 4.91 13.08 6.83
CA ALA A 289 4.66 14.47 6.45
C ALA A 289 4.84 15.45 7.62
N HIS A 290 4.58 14.99 8.85
CA HIS A 290 4.77 15.83 10.04
C HIS A 290 6.25 16.16 10.26
N GLU A 291 7.14 15.19 10.07
CA GLU A 291 8.58 15.38 10.23
C GLU A 291 9.12 16.30 9.13
N ASN A 292 8.70 16.08 7.87
CA ASN A 292 9.15 16.89 6.73
C ASN A 292 8.64 18.34 6.78
N LEU A 293 7.46 18.58 7.38
CA LEU A 293 6.94 19.94 7.58
C LEU A 293 7.71 20.72 8.66
N LEU A 294 8.33 20.02 9.60
CA LEU A 294 9.04 20.61 10.74
C LEU A 294 10.55 20.77 10.52
N ALA A 295 11.10 20.10 9.50
CA ALA A 295 12.51 20.13 9.13
C ALA A 295 12.90 21.45 8.47
#